data_AF-A0A2M7SWS1-F1
#
_entry.id   AF-A0A2M7SWS1-F1
#
_cell.length_a   1.000
_cell.length_b   1.000
_cell.length_c   1.000
_cell.angle_alpha   90.00
_cell.angle_beta   90.00
_cell.angle_gamma   90.00
#
_symmetry.space_group_name_H-M   'P 1'
#
loop_
_entity.id
_entity.type
_entity.pdbx_description
1 polymer ?
#
loop_
_entity_poly.entity_id
_entity_poly.type
_entity_poly.pdbx_seq_one_letter_code
_entity_poly.pdbx_strand_id
1 'polypeptide(L)'
;MDSGRARLMWVKLQKPGDQPGKLTVTSNPPGAKIYIEGRLTGEVTPHTFDLKPGNYRIKVQPQFGGLQEQAVIVESSKEKKLEFVF
;
A
#
# COMPACT_ATOMS: atom_id res chain seq x y z
N MET A 1 -29.98 -39.88 20.30
CA MET A 1 -28.85 -39.30 21.06
C MET A 1 -27.83 -38.89 20.02
N ASP A 2 -27.92 -37.67 19.50
CA ASP A 2 -27.10 -37.23 18.37
C ASP A 2 -26.45 -35.88 18.66
N SER A 3 -25.33 -35.67 17.98
CA SER A 3 -24.57 -34.43 17.81
C SER A 3 -23.68 -33.97 18.97
N GLY A 4 -22.62 -34.74 19.18
CA GLY A 4 -21.39 -34.21 19.75
C GLY A 4 -20.69 -33.25 18.78
N ARG A 5 -20.22 -32.13 19.35
CA ARG A 5 -19.06 -31.32 18.91
C ARG A 5 -19.30 -30.33 17.76
N ALA A 6 -19.96 -29.23 18.07
CA ALA A 6 -19.61 -27.95 17.45
C ALA A 6 -18.19 -27.55 17.92
N ARG A 7 -17.18 -27.82 17.09
CA ARG A 7 -15.82 -27.32 17.28
C ARG A 7 -15.87 -25.83 16.96
N LEU A 8 -15.98 -25.00 18.00
CA LEU A 8 -15.78 -23.56 17.90
C LEU A 8 -14.31 -23.31 17.52
N MET A 9 -13.97 -23.45 16.24
CA MET A 9 -12.81 -22.77 15.69
C MET A 9 -13.21 -21.31 15.65
N TRP A 10 -12.56 -20.49 16.48
CA TRP A 10 -12.74 -19.06 16.44
C TRP A 10 -12.11 -18.63 15.12
N VAL A 11 -12.89 -18.65 14.04
CA VAL A 11 -12.51 -17.96 12.81
C VAL A 11 -12.36 -16.52 13.27
N LYS A 12 -11.11 -16.03 13.33
CA LYS A 12 -10.86 -14.59 13.43
C LYS A 12 -11.65 -14.01 12.26
N LEU A 13 -12.82 -13.46 12.55
CA LEU A 13 -13.61 -12.64 11.64
C LEU A 13 -12.74 -11.41 11.37
N GLN A 14 -11.73 -11.57 10.52
CA GLN A 14 -11.10 -10.43 9.88
C GLN A 14 -12.22 -9.80 9.08
N LYS A 15 -12.68 -8.63 9.54
CA LYS A 15 -13.73 -7.89 8.86
C LYS A 15 -13.26 -7.72 7.41
N PRO A 16 -14.08 -8.04 6.40
CA PRO A 16 -13.73 -7.73 5.01
C PRO A 16 -13.42 -6.22 4.95
N GLY A 17 -12.15 -5.87 4.70
CA GLY A 17 -11.62 -4.51 4.83
C GLY A 17 -10.46 -4.30 5.81
N ASP A 18 -10.06 -5.30 6.61
CA ASP A 18 -8.94 -5.18 7.57
C ASP A 18 -7.60 -5.73 7.05
N GLN A 19 -7.59 -6.36 5.87
CA GLN A 19 -6.35 -6.84 5.27
C GLN A 19 -5.64 -5.70 4.53
N PRO A 20 -4.33 -5.52 4.71
CA PRO A 20 -3.59 -4.51 3.97
C PRO A 20 -3.64 -4.81 2.47
N GLY A 21 -3.74 -3.74 1.68
CA GLY A 21 -3.43 -3.77 0.26
C GLY A 21 -1.96 -3.46 0.03
N LYS A 22 -1.46 -3.78 -1.18
CA LYS A 22 -0.09 -3.52 -1.59
C LYS A 22 -0.03 -2.31 -2.50
N LEU A 23 0.88 -1.39 -2.24
CA LEU A 23 1.18 -0.26 -3.10
C LEU A 23 2.64 -0.33 -3.55
N THR A 24 2.85 -0.65 -4.82
CA THR A 24 4.17 -0.65 -5.46
C THR A 24 4.40 0.71 -6.13
N VAL A 25 5.45 1.42 -5.71
CA VAL A 25 5.83 2.74 -6.23
C VAL A 25 7.15 2.60 -6.97
N THR A 26 7.16 2.88 -8.28
CA THR A 26 8.36 2.80 -9.13
C THR A 26 8.64 4.15 -9.79
N SER A 27 9.90 4.37 -10.19
CA SER A 27 10.24 5.51 -11.04
C SER A 27 11.38 5.21 -12.00
N ASN A 28 11.46 6.02 -13.06
CA ASN A 28 12.60 6.05 -13.97
C ASN A 28 13.15 7.49 -14.08
N PRO A 29 14.40 7.77 -13.64
CA PRO A 29 15.33 6.84 -13.00
C PRO A 29 14.86 6.36 -11.61
N PRO A 30 15.39 5.22 -11.10
CA PRO A 30 15.12 4.74 -9.74
C PRO A 30 15.85 5.61 -8.69
N GLY A 31 15.49 5.43 -7.41
CA GLY A 31 16.12 6.14 -6.29
C GLY A 31 15.40 7.43 -5.87
N ALA A 32 14.16 7.64 -6.33
CA ALA A 32 13.35 8.79 -5.91
C ALA A 32 12.81 8.56 -4.49
N LYS A 33 12.92 9.57 -3.61
CA LYS A 33 12.38 9.52 -2.24
C LYS A 33 10.86 9.44 -2.28
N ILE A 34 10.29 8.60 -1.42
CA ILE A 34 8.85 8.37 -1.37
C ILE A 34 8.23 9.11 -0.17
N TYR A 35 7.14 9.80 -0.43
CA TYR A 35 6.32 10.49 0.56
C TYR A 35 4.90 9.92 0.52
N ILE A 36 4.33 9.60 1.68
CA ILE A 36 2.93 9.17 1.83
C ILE A 36 2.24 10.18 2.75
N GLU A 37 1.13 10.77 2.30
CA GLU A 37 0.42 11.82 3.04
C GLU A 37 1.33 12.98 3.45
N GLY A 38 2.26 13.37 2.55
CA GLY A 38 3.22 14.44 2.78
C GLY A 38 4.38 14.11 3.73
N ARG A 39 4.43 12.89 4.30
CA ARG A 39 5.51 12.44 5.20
C ARG A 39 6.53 11.60 4.44
N LEU A 40 7.81 11.90 4.62
CA LEU A 40 8.91 11.10 4.08
C LEU A 40 8.90 9.72 4.75
N THR A 41 8.90 8.65 3.95
CA THR A 41 8.86 7.27 4.47
C THR A 41 10.23 6.76 4.89
N GLY A 42 11.31 7.33 4.33
CA GLY A 42 12.68 6.80 4.45
C GLY A 42 13.06 5.86 3.29
N GLU A 43 12.08 5.45 2.48
CA GLU A 43 12.27 4.54 1.35
C GLU A 43 12.45 5.31 0.03
N VAL A 44 13.04 4.63 -0.95
CA VAL A 44 13.22 5.13 -2.32
C VAL A 44 12.63 4.16 -3.34
N THR A 45 12.26 4.66 -4.52
CA THR A 45 11.74 3.81 -5.61
C THR A 45 12.82 2.89 -6.17
N PRO A 46 12.48 1.64 -6.58
CA PRO A 46 11.18 0.99 -6.42
C PRO A 46 10.98 0.43 -4.99
N HIS A 47 9.80 0.60 -4.41
CA HIS A 47 9.43 0.03 -3.12
C HIS A 47 7.95 -0.39 -3.09
N THR A 48 7.63 -1.44 -2.33
CA THR A 48 6.25 -1.91 -2.13
C THR A 48 5.86 -1.78 -0.66
N PHE A 49 4.79 -1.02 -0.39
CA PHE A 49 4.23 -0.85 0.95
C PHE A 49 3.01 -1.74 1.16
N ASP A 50 2.88 -2.33 2.35
CA ASP A 50 1.62 -2.88 2.85
C ASP A 50 0.85 -1.78 3.59
N LEU A 51 -0.21 -1.27 2.99
CA LEU A 51 -1.02 -0.17 3.53
C LEU A 51 -2.43 -0.64 3.86
N LYS A 52 -3.02 -0.08 4.90
CA LYS A 52 -4.45 -0.28 5.15
C LYS A 52 -5.26 0.23 3.96
N PRO A 53 -6.44 -0.35 3.68
CA PRO A 53 -7.31 0.19 2.65
C PRO A 53 -7.67 1.65 2.95
N GLY A 54 -7.57 2.50 1.94
CA GLY A 54 -7.72 3.95 2.11
C GLY A 54 -7.26 4.73 0.89
N ASN A 55 -7.50 6.05 0.92
CA ASN A 55 -7.00 6.97 -0.09
C ASN A 55 -5.70 7.61 0.41
N TYR A 56 -4.68 7.61 -0.44
CA TYR A 56 -3.36 8.11 -0.13
C TYR A 56 -2.86 9.07 -1.21
N ARG A 57 -2.16 10.12 -0.81
CA ARG A 57 -1.36 10.99 -1.67
C ARG A 57 0.08 10.53 -1.63
N ILE A 58 0.55 10.06 -2.77
CA ILE A 58 1.90 9.56 -2.97
C ILE A 58 2.68 10.61 -3.72
N LYS A 59 3.78 11.06 -3.13
CA LYS A 59 4.69 12.01 -3.77
C LYS A 59 6.07 11.38 -3.89
N VAL A 60 6.71 11.60 -5.03
CA VAL A 60 8.06 11.13 -5.30
C VAL A 60 8.98 12.32 -5.59
N GLN A 61 10.20 12.26 -5.06
CA GLN A 61 11.24 13.27 -5.27
C GLN A 61 12.49 12.62 -5.84
N PRO A 62 12.82 12.84 -7.13
CA PRO A 62 14.09 12.40 -7.68
C PRO A 62 15.23 13.28 -7.13
N GLN A 63 16.47 12.82 -7.29
CA GLN A 63 17.65 13.62 -6.95
C GLN A 63 17.74 14.89 -7.81
N PHE A 64 17.39 14.77 -9.09
CA PHE A 64 17.35 15.85 -10.06
C PHE A 64 15.98 15.83 -10.74
N GLY A 65 15.25 16.95 -10.70
CA GLY A 65 13.91 17.05 -11.28
C GLY A 65 12.87 17.63 -10.30
N GLY A 66 11.63 17.68 -10.78
CA GLY A 66 10.49 18.17 -10.00
C GLY A 66 9.83 17.07 -9.16
N LEU A 67 9.20 17.48 -8.07
CA LEU A 67 8.29 16.62 -7.31
C LEU A 67 7.09 16.25 -8.17
N GLN A 68 6.71 14.97 -8.17
CA GLN A 68 5.43 14.52 -8.72
C GLN A 68 4.56 13.94 -7.61
N GLU A 69 3.25 14.18 -7.67
CA GLU A 69 2.28 13.71 -6.69
C GLU A 69 1.07 13.08 -7.38
N GLN A 70 0.60 11.96 -6.85
CA GLN A 70 -0.59 11.27 -7.36
C GLN A 70 -1.41 10.71 -6.19
N ALA A 71 -2.74 10.88 -6.27
CA ALA A 71 -3.67 10.23 -5.35
C ALA A 71 -3.95 8.79 -5.79
N VAL A 72 -4.04 7.86 -4.83
CA VAL A 72 -4.29 6.45 -5.07
C VAL A 72 -5.20 5.87 -4.00
N ILE A 73 -6.14 5.04 -4.44
CA ILE A 73 -6.97 4.24 -3.54
C ILE A 73 -6.31 2.86 -3.40
N VAL A 74 -5.93 2.52 -2.18
CA VAL A 74 -5.51 1.18 -1.79
C VAL A 74 -6.75 0.41 -1.35
N GLU A 75 -6.99 -0.74 -1.96
CA GLU A 75 -8.11 -1.62 -1.63
C GLU A 75 -7.62 -2.83 -0.83
N SER A 76 -8.48 -3.39 0.02
CA SER A 76 -8.16 -4.58 0.83
C SER A 76 -7.68 -5.73 -0.06
N SER A 77 -6.53 -6.29 0.31
CA SER A 77 -5.98 -7.51 -0.32
C SER A 77 -5.70 -7.37 -1.82
N LYS A 78 -5.69 -6.15 -2.37
CA LYS A 78 -5.33 -5.87 -3.76
C LYS A 78 -3.97 -5.21 -3.84
N GLU A 79 -3.30 -5.43 -4.96
CA GLU A 79 -2.10 -4.68 -5.32
C GLU A 79 -2.45 -3.52 -6.26
N LYS A 80 -1.80 -2.38 -6.03
CA LYS A 80 -1.83 -1.21 -6.90
C LYS A 80 -0.40 -0.78 -7.20
N LYS A 81 -0.14 -0.41 -8.45
CA LYS A 81 1.17 0.08 -8.90
C LYS A 81 1.05 1.51 -9.38
N LEU A 82 2.02 2.34 -8.99
CA LEU A 82 2.23 3.68 -9.51
C LEU A 82 3.61 3.74 -10.15
N GLU A 83 3.70 4.33 -11.33
CA GLU A 83 4.94 4.48 -12.08
C GLU A 83 5.14 5.95 -12.41
N PHE A 84 6.29 6.49 -12.03
CA PHE A 84 6.65 7.88 -12.24
C PHE A 84 7.79 8.02 -13.25
N VAL A 85 7.70 9.02 -14.12
CA VAL A 85 8.75 9.36 -15.09
C VAL A 85 8.98 10.86 -15.00
N PHE A 86 10.24 11.27 -14.84
CA PHE A 86 10.64 12.66 -14.63
C PHE A 86 11.18 13.32 -15.89
#